data_AF-A0A519M0D6-F1
#
_entry.id   AF-A0A519M0D6-F1
#
_cell.length_a   1.000
_cell.length_b   1.000
_cell.length_c   1.000
_cell.angle_alpha   90.00
_cell.angle_beta   90.00
_cell.angle_gamma   90.00
#
_symmetry.space_group_name_H-M   'P 1'
#
loop_
_entity.id
_entity.type
_entity.pdbx_description
1 polymer ?
#
loop_
_entity_poly.entity_id
_entity_poly.type
_entity_poly.pdbx_seq_one_letter_code
_entity_poly.pdbx_strand_id
1 'polypeptide(L)'
;MKQYNAIKVKYPDACLLFRVGDFYETFGEDAVRAAGILGIVLTKRGAGSETETALAGFPHHSLNTYLPKLVKAGLRVAICDQLEDPKMTKTIVKRGVTELVTPGVSMNDEVLNSKSNNFLASVYFGRKNLGVSFLDVSTGEFLTAQGNEEYIDKLLQNFSPSEVLVPKNDKNSFKETFGEDFHTFFLEDWVYKEDYAFESLTAHFSTNSLKGFGIEELQEGIIASGAVLYYLSETQHNKVQHITSIQRIAEDAYVWMDRFTIRNLEL
;
A
#
# COMPACT_ATOMS: atom_id res chain seq x y z
N MET A 1 -13.84 19.85 -12.39
CA MET A 1 -12.49 19.50 -12.87
C MET A 1 -11.36 20.23 -12.15
N LYS A 2 -11.36 21.57 -11.95
CA LYS A 2 -10.26 22.26 -11.23
C LYS A 2 -9.92 21.66 -9.85
N GLN A 3 -10.91 21.48 -8.96
CA GLN A 3 -10.69 20.85 -7.64
C GLN A 3 -10.21 19.39 -7.76
N TYR A 4 -10.80 18.60 -8.68
CA TYR A 4 -10.39 17.22 -8.93
C TYR A 4 -8.91 17.15 -9.35
N ASN A 5 -8.51 17.92 -10.36
CA ASN A 5 -7.14 17.93 -10.87
C ASN A 5 -6.15 18.38 -9.78
N ALA A 6 -6.50 19.38 -8.98
CA ALA A 6 -5.65 19.84 -7.88
C ALA A 6 -5.40 18.75 -6.82
N ILE A 7 -6.39 17.88 -6.57
CA ILE A 7 -6.25 16.75 -5.66
C ILE A 7 -5.49 15.60 -6.36
N LYS A 8 -5.82 15.28 -7.61
CA LYS A 8 -5.18 14.21 -8.37
C LYS A 8 -3.68 14.43 -8.56
N VAL A 9 -3.22 15.68 -8.70
CA VAL A 9 -1.78 16.01 -8.75
C VAL A 9 -1.04 15.59 -7.48
N LYS A 10 -1.72 15.58 -6.32
CA LYS A 10 -1.12 15.11 -5.06
C LYS A 10 -1.09 13.57 -4.95
N TYR A 11 -1.95 12.88 -5.70
CA TYR A 11 -2.08 11.42 -5.69
C TYR A 11 -2.09 10.87 -7.13
N PRO A 12 -1.00 11.05 -7.89
CA PRO A 12 -0.97 10.71 -9.32
C PRO A 12 -1.19 9.22 -9.55
N ASP A 13 -0.62 8.37 -8.68
CA ASP A 13 -0.65 6.91 -8.83
C ASP A 13 -1.91 6.25 -8.25
N ALA A 14 -2.69 6.96 -7.42
CA ALA A 14 -3.89 6.42 -6.78
C ALA A 14 -5.14 6.70 -7.59
N CYS A 15 -6.05 5.73 -7.67
CA CYS A 15 -7.39 5.94 -8.21
C CYS A 15 -8.17 6.90 -7.29
N LEU A 16 -8.56 8.07 -7.81
CA LEU A 16 -9.27 9.07 -7.02
C LEU A 16 -10.79 8.85 -7.09
N LEU A 17 -11.40 8.41 -5.98
CA LEU A 17 -12.85 8.38 -5.79
C LEU A 17 -13.32 9.73 -5.27
N PHE A 18 -13.89 10.54 -6.15
CA PHE A 18 -14.25 11.93 -5.86
C PHE A 18 -15.74 12.06 -5.59
N ARG A 19 -16.12 12.47 -4.37
CA ARG A 19 -17.53 12.58 -3.99
C ARG A 19 -18.23 13.76 -4.65
N VAL A 20 -19.24 13.44 -5.46
CA VAL A 20 -20.13 14.38 -6.14
C VAL A 20 -21.57 14.04 -5.77
N GLY A 21 -22.13 14.79 -4.82
CA GLY A 21 -23.45 14.48 -4.26
C GLY A 21 -23.47 13.10 -3.63
N ASP A 22 -24.37 12.24 -4.12
CA ASP A 22 -24.57 10.87 -3.64
C ASP A 22 -23.73 9.81 -4.38
N PHE A 23 -22.76 10.22 -5.20
CA PHE A 23 -21.90 9.31 -5.96
C PHE A 23 -20.43 9.54 -5.65
N TYR A 24 -19.65 8.46 -5.69
CA TYR A 24 -18.22 8.55 -5.95
C TYR A 24 -18.00 8.46 -7.46
N GLU A 25 -17.38 9.50 -8.02
CA GLU A 25 -17.02 9.59 -9.43
C GLU A 25 -15.50 9.54 -9.58
N THR A 26 -15.05 8.89 -10.65
CA THR A 26 -13.65 8.90 -11.08
C THR A 26 -13.58 9.30 -12.56
N PHE A 27 -12.43 9.82 -13.00
CA PHE A 27 -12.29 10.46 -14.30
C PHE A 27 -11.04 10.01 -15.05
N GLY A 28 -11.09 10.07 -16.38
CA GLY A 28 -9.94 9.78 -17.25
C GLY A 28 -9.51 8.32 -17.16
N GLU A 29 -8.21 8.07 -17.01
CA GLU A 29 -7.67 6.70 -16.91
C GLU A 29 -8.16 5.95 -15.67
N ASP A 30 -8.38 6.66 -14.56
CA ASP A 30 -8.94 6.05 -13.35
C ASP A 30 -10.37 5.54 -13.62
N ALA A 31 -11.16 6.26 -14.42
CA ALA A 31 -12.49 5.82 -14.83
C ALA A 31 -12.46 4.56 -15.68
N VAL A 32 -11.54 4.47 -16.64
CA VAL A 32 -11.38 3.30 -17.50
C VAL A 32 -11.01 2.07 -16.66
N ARG A 33 -10.04 2.22 -15.76
CA ARG A 33 -9.59 1.14 -14.86
C ARG A 33 -10.70 0.70 -13.90
N ALA A 34 -11.34 1.66 -13.22
CA ALA A 34 -12.42 1.37 -12.27
C ALA A 34 -13.62 0.72 -12.95
N ALA A 35 -14.01 1.17 -14.15
CA ALA A 35 -15.11 0.56 -14.89
C ALA A 35 -14.82 -0.91 -15.23
N GLY A 36 -13.61 -1.21 -15.69
CA GLY A 36 -13.20 -2.58 -16.00
C GLY A 36 -13.18 -3.50 -14.78
N ILE A 37 -12.62 -3.04 -13.66
CA ILE A 37 -12.51 -3.83 -12.42
C ILE A 37 -13.88 -4.03 -11.76
N LEU A 38 -14.70 -2.98 -11.70
CA LEU A 38 -15.97 -3.00 -10.98
C LEU A 38 -17.12 -3.55 -11.82
N GLY A 39 -16.94 -3.67 -13.14
CA GLY A 39 -18.01 -4.03 -14.08
C GLY A 39 -19.12 -2.99 -14.15
N ILE A 40 -18.79 -1.71 -13.95
CA ILE A 40 -19.75 -0.59 -14.01
C ILE A 40 -19.67 0.13 -15.35
N VAL A 41 -20.71 0.89 -15.68
CA VAL A 41 -20.80 1.62 -16.95
C VAL A 41 -19.73 2.71 -17.02
N LEU A 42 -18.87 2.63 -18.04
CA LEU A 42 -18.00 3.72 -18.45
C LEU A 42 -18.80 4.69 -19.32
N THR A 43 -18.95 5.93 -18.86
CA THR A 43 -19.62 7.02 -19.58
C THR A 43 -18.65 8.18 -19.82
N LYS A 44 -19.17 9.31 -20.31
CA LYS A 44 -18.38 10.50 -20.58
C LYS A 44 -19.05 11.74 -20.02
N ARG A 45 -18.27 12.58 -19.35
CA ARG A 45 -18.70 13.91 -18.91
C ARG A 45 -18.44 14.92 -20.02
N GLY A 46 -19.44 15.74 -20.33
CA GLY A 46 -19.33 16.73 -21.41
C GLY A 46 -19.28 16.08 -22.80
N ALA A 47 -20.04 15.00 -22.99
CA ALA A 47 -20.08 14.24 -24.24
C ALA A 47 -20.34 15.15 -25.45
N GLY A 48 -19.48 15.06 -26.47
CA GLY A 48 -19.55 15.90 -27.67
C GLY A 48 -18.97 17.31 -27.52
N SER A 49 -18.18 17.58 -26.47
CA SER A 49 -17.43 18.83 -26.31
C SER A 49 -15.90 18.60 -26.38
N GLU A 50 -15.12 19.67 -26.57
CA GLU A 50 -13.64 19.63 -26.50
C GLU A 50 -13.12 19.22 -25.10
N THR A 51 -13.98 19.24 -24.08
CA THR A 51 -13.64 18.87 -22.69
C THR A 51 -14.15 17.48 -22.29
N GLU A 52 -14.51 16.65 -23.26
CA GLU A 52 -14.97 15.29 -23.03
C GLU A 52 -13.97 14.49 -22.20
N THR A 53 -14.43 13.91 -21.09
CA THR A 53 -13.59 13.13 -20.17
C THR A 53 -14.32 11.85 -19.79
N ALA A 54 -13.61 10.71 -19.83
CA ALA A 54 -14.14 9.44 -19.35
C ALA A 54 -14.57 9.55 -17.89
N LEU A 55 -15.72 8.96 -17.55
CA LEU A 55 -16.32 9.01 -16.23
C LEU A 55 -16.84 7.61 -15.87
N ALA A 56 -16.56 7.17 -14.66
CA ALA A 56 -17.21 6.01 -14.06
C ALA A 56 -17.54 6.36 -12.61
N GLY A 57 -18.61 5.78 -12.07
CA GLY A 57 -18.99 6.06 -10.70
C GLY A 57 -20.05 5.12 -10.17
N PHE A 58 -20.18 5.08 -8.85
CA PHE A 58 -21.15 4.27 -8.14
C PHE A 58 -21.74 5.07 -6.96
N PRO A 59 -22.93 4.70 -6.46
CA PRO A 59 -23.54 5.39 -5.33
C PRO A 59 -22.66 5.32 -4.07
N HIS A 60 -22.57 6.41 -3.31
CA HIS A 60 -21.63 6.53 -2.18
C HIS A 60 -21.83 5.46 -1.10
N HIS A 61 -23.08 5.04 -0.86
CA HIS A 61 -23.41 3.98 0.11
C HIS A 61 -22.91 2.60 -0.34
N SER A 62 -22.54 2.44 -1.62
CA SER A 62 -21.92 1.22 -2.15
C SER A 62 -20.40 1.22 -2.02
N LEU A 63 -19.80 2.20 -1.33
CA LEU A 63 -18.35 2.28 -1.12
C LEU A 63 -17.78 0.99 -0.55
N ASN A 64 -18.42 0.46 0.50
CA ASN A 64 -18.02 -0.79 1.14
C ASN A 64 -18.04 -1.97 0.16
N THR A 65 -18.96 -1.99 -0.80
CA THR A 65 -19.03 -3.06 -1.82
C THR A 65 -17.96 -2.94 -2.91
N TYR A 66 -17.63 -1.72 -3.35
CA TYR A 66 -16.76 -1.50 -4.51
C TYR A 66 -15.30 -1.26 -4.15
N LEU A 67 -15.03 -0.61 -3.03
CA LEU A 67 -13.67 -0.32 -2.57
C LEU A 67 -12.82 -1.60 -2.42
N PRO A 68 -13.30 -2.71 -1.80
CA PRO A 68 -12.54 -3.94 -1.73
C PRO A 68 -12.19 -4.54 -3.07
N LYS A 69 -13.03 -4.40 -4.08
CA LYS A 69 -12.75 -4.91 -5.43
C LYS A 69 -11.63 -4.13 -6.11
N LEU A 70 -11.61 -2.81 -5.95
CA LEU A 70 -10.52 -1.97 -6.47
C LEU A 70 -9.20 -2.32 -5.78
N VAL A 71 -9.23 -2.42 -4.45
CA VAL A 71 -8.03 -2.71 -3.64
C VAL A 71 -7.50 -4.12 -3.90
N LYS A 72 -8.37 -5.14 -3.98
CA LYS A 72 -7.98 -6.52 -4.35
C LYS A 72 -7.44 -6.66 -5.78
N ALA A 73 -7.74 -5.70 -6.65
CA ALA A 73 -7.14 -5.61 -7.98
C ALA A 73 -5.78 -4.88 -7.97
N GLY A 74 -5.22 -4.59 -6.79
CA GLY A 74 -3.93 -3.92 -6.63
C GLY A 74 -3.99 -2.40 -6.73
N LEU A 75 -5.18 -1.78 -6.82
CA LEU A 75 -5.27 -0.32 -6.87
C LEU A 75 -5.13 0.30 -5.50
N ARG A 76 -4.29 1.34 -5.43
CA ARG A 76 -4.31 2.34 -4.36
C ARG A 76 -5.48 3.29 -4.64
N VAL A 77 -6.33 3.54 -3.66
CA VAL A 77 -7.58 4.30 -3.82
C VAL A 77 -7.62 5.46 -2.84
N ALA A 78 -7.65 6.69 -3.36
CA ALA A 78 -7.82 7.90 -2.57
C ALA A 78 -9.31 8.26 -2.50
N ILE A 79 -9.89 8.29 -1.30
CA ILE A 79 -11.28 8.67 -1.06
C ILE A 79 -11.33 10.15 -0.78
N CYS A 80 -12.01 10.90 -1.64
CA CYS A 80 -12.15 12.34 -1.52
C CYS A 80 -13.59 12.73 -1.19
N ASP A 81 -13.79 13.15 0.06
CA ASP A 81 -15.08 13.53 0.62
C ASP A 81 -15.30 15.04 0.69
N GLN A 82 -16.54 15.42 0.96
CA GLN A 82 -16.94 16.78 1.24
C GLN A 82 -16.62 17.10 2.71
N LEU A 83 -15.82 18.13 2.95
CA LEU A 83 -15.39 18.53 4.29
C LEU A 83 -16.38 19.50 4.95
N GLU A 84 -17.36 20.01 4.20
CA GLU A 84 -18.34 21.00 4.64
C GLU A 84 -19.73 20.53 4.21
N ASP A 85 -20.75 20.82 5.02
CA ASP A 85 -22.15 20.52 4.67
C ASP A 85 -22.57 21.38 3.46
N PRO A 86 -23.04 20.76 2.35
CA PRO A 86 -23.54 21.48 1.17
C PRO A 86 -24.63 22.51 1.48
N LYS A 87 -25.40 22.31 2.56
CA LYS A 87 -26.48 23.21 2.98
C LYS A 87 -25.96 24.48 3.65
N MET A 88 -24.73 24.46 4.17
CA MET A 88 -24.14 25.56 4.94
C MET A 88 -23.36 26.56 4.08
N THR A 89 -23.20 26.31 2.78
CA THR A 89 -22.43 27.18 1.88
C THR A 89 -23.15 27.43 0.56
N LYS A 90 -23.07 28.67 0.06
CA LYS A 90 -23.55 29.06 -1.29
C LYS A 90 -22.48 28.86 -2.37
N THR A 91 -21.25 28.50 -1.98
CA THR A 91 -20.11 28.28 -2.88
C THR A 91 -19.80 26.78 -3.00
N ILE A 92 -18.86 26.43 -3.88
CA ILE A 92 -18.44 25.03 -4.07
C ILE A 92 -17.87 24.49 -2.75
N VAL A 93 -18.48 23.43 -2.22
CA VAL A 93 -18.02 22.73 -1.00
C VAL A 93 -16.53 22.40 -1.06
N LYS A 94 -15.82 22.60 0.05
CA LYS A 94 -14.45 22.14 0.18
C LYS A 94 -14.41 20.61 0.17
N ARG A 95 -13.38 20.08 -0.48
CA ARG A 95 -13.14 18.65 -0.58
C ARG A 95 -11.70 18.35 -0.22
N GLY A 96 -11.49 17.21 0.41
CA GLY A 96 -10.17 16.71 0.79
C GLY A 96 -10.15 15.19 0.71
N VAL A 97 -8.95 14.63 0.58
CA VAL A 97 -8.76 13.20 0.75
C VAL A 97 -8.88 12.90 2.23
N THR A 98 -9.84 12.06 2.59
CA THR A 98 -10.08 11.61 3.96
C THR A 98 -9.29 10.35 4.28
N GLU A 99 -9.06 9.52 3.26
CA GLU A 99 -8.42 8.22 3.42
C GLU A 99 -7.72 7.80 2.12
N LEU A 100 -6.53 7.19 2.24
CA LEU A 100 -5.82 6.51 1.16
C LEU A 100 -5.75 5.03 1.47
N VAL A 101 -6.57 4.24 0.77
CA VAL A 101 -6.68 2.80 0.99
C VAL A 101 -5.80 2.07 -0.01
N THR A 102 -4.94 1.18 0.47
CA THR A 102 -4.03 0.39 -0.35
C THR A 102 -4.15 -1.10 0.00
N PRO A 103 -3.66 -2.01 -0.85
CA PRO A 103 -3.76 -3.43 -0.58
C PRO A 103 -3.06 -3.84 0.73
N GLY A 104 -1.88 -3.29 1.03
CA GLY A 104 -1.08 -3.68 2.19
C GLY A 104 -1.46 -3.00 3.51
N VAL A 105 -2.17 -1.86 3.48
CA VAL A 105 -2.51 -1.12 4.71
C VAL A 105 -4.01 -1.02 5.00
N SER A 106 -4.86 -1.76 4.29
CA SER A 106 -6.30 -1.72 4.55
C SER A 106 -6.66 -2.36 5.90
N MET A 107 -7.41 -1.62 6.72
CA MET A 107 -8.05 -2.13 7.95
C MET A 107 -9.53 -2.47 7.78
N ASN A 108 -10.05 -2.39 6.55
CA ASN A 108 -11.47 -2.60 6.30
C ASN A 108 -11.77 -4.12 6.26
N ASP A 109 -12.65 -4.59 7.16
CA ASP A 109 -13.04 -6.00 7.27
C ASP A 109 -13.61 -6.60 5.98
N GLU A 110 -14.14 -5.78 5.06
CA GLU A 110 -14.63 -6.24 3.75
C GLU A 110 -13.48 -6.44 2.74
N VAL A 111 -12.34 -5.80 2.99
CA VAL A 111 -11.09 -6.00 2.25
C VAL A 111 -10.33 -7.19 2.83
N LEU A 112 -10.19 -7.21 4.15
CA LEU A 112 -9.47 -8.23 4.90
C LEU A 112 -10.18 -9.58 4.87
N ASN A 113 -9.39 -10.65 4.86
CA ASN A 113 -9.91 -11.99 5.08
C ASN A 113 -9.56 -12.40 6.51
N SER A 114 -10.59 -12.62 7.34
CA SER A 114 -10.42 -13.00 8.77
C SER A 114 -9.54 -14.23 9.04
N LYS A 115 -9.21 -15.03 8.01
CA LYS A 115 -8.40 -16.26 8.13
C LYS A 115 -6.95 -16.11 7.66
N SER A 116 -6.56 -14.96 7.15
CA SER A 116 -5.21 -14.75 6.62
C SER A 116 -4.69 -13.36 6.96
N ASN A 117 -3.40 -13.26 7.29
CA ASN A 117 -2.75 -11.99 7.51
C ASN A 117 -2.73 -11.16 6.22
N ASN A 118 -2.75 -9.83 6.37
CA ASN A 118 -2.67 -8.90 5.25
C ASN A 118 -1.35 -8.13 5.33
N PHE A 119 -0.27 -8.77 4.90
CA PHE A 119 1.06 -8.18 5.03
C PHE A 119 1.31 -7.10 3.97
N LEU A 120 1.75 -5.94 4.45
CA LEU A 120 2.57 -4.99 3.70
C LEU A 120 4.02 -5.44 3.80
N ALA A 121 4.70 -5.58 2.67
CA ALA A 121 6.13 -5.84 2.64
C ALA A 121 6.92 -4.62 2.14
N SER A 122 8.20 -4.55 2.49
CA SER A 122 9.18 -3.68 1.85
C SER A 122 10.45 -4.46 1.55
N VAL A 123 11.04 -4.25 0.38
CA VAL A 123 12.30 -4.87 -0.06
C VAL A 123 13.32 -3.80 -0.41
N TYR A 124 14.54 -3.94 0.11
CA TYR A 124 15.66 -3.06 -0.17
C TYR A 124 16.85 -3.84 -0.74
N PHE A 125 17.43 -3.35 -1.85
CA PHE A 125 18.60 -3.95 -2.47
C PHE A 125 19.88 -3.32 -1.91
N GLY A 126 20.48 -3.99 -0.93
CA GLY A 126 21.80 -3.63 -0.42
C GLY A 126 22.92 -4.03 -1.37
N ARG A 127 24.17 -3.79 -0.96
CA ARG A 127 25.35 -4.08 -1.80
C ARG A 127 25.66 -5.58 -1.91
N LYS A 128 25.33 -6.33 -0.87
CA LYS A 128 25.65 -7.77 -0.75
C LYS A 128 24.42 -8.61 -0.47
N ASN A 129 23.54 -8.09 0.38
CA ASN A 129 22.30 -8.73 0.78
C ASN A 129 21.13 -7.83 0.41
N LEU A 130 19.95 -8.43 0.39
CA LEU A 130 18.68 -7.74 0.36
C LEU A 130 18.11 -7.70 1.78
N GLY A 131 17.38 -6.64 2.08
CA GLY A 131 16.58 -6.51 3.29
C GLY A 131 15.11 -6.68 2.96
N VAL A 132 14.37 -7.30 3.87
CA VAL A 132 12.91 -7.39 3.78
C VAL A 132 12.28 -7.08 5.11
N SER A 133 11.09 -6.49 5.06
CA SER A 133 10.24 -6.25 6.21
C SER A 133 8.80 -6.59 5.87
N PHE A 134 8.06 -7.11 6.84
CA PHE A 134 6.64 -7.46 6.73
C PHE A 134 5.88 -6.90 7.91
N LEU A 135 4.80 -6.18 7.64
CA LEU A 135 3.91 -5.66 8.67
C LEU A 135 2.47 -6.04 8.35
N ASP A 136 1.81 -6.69 9.31
CA ASP A 136 0.35 -6.72 9.35
C ASP A 136 -0.15 -5.56 10.20
N VAL A 137 -0.76 -4.57 9.54
CA VAL A 137 -1.21 -3.34 10.19
C VAL A 137 -2.37 -3.62 11.16
N SER A 138 -3.15 -4.68 10.94
CA SER A 138 -4.31 -4.99 11.77
C SER A 138 -3.92 -5.63 13.11
N THR A 139 -2.89 -6.49 13.11
CA THR A 139 -2.42 -7.20 14.31
C THR A 139 -1.24 -6.51 14.99
N GLY A 140 -0.50 -5.69 14.24
CA GLY A 140 0.76 -5.09 14.67
C GLY A 140 1.95 -6.05 14.59
N GLU A 141 1.79 -7.22 13.96
CA GLU A 141 2.87 -8.15 13.70
C GLU A 141 3.88 -7.53 12.73
N PHE A 142 5.09 -7.25 13.22
CA PHE A 142 6.14 -6.60 12.46
C PHE A 142 7.42 -7.45 12.46
N LEU A 143 7.81 -7.89 11.28
CA LEU A 143 8.87 -8.86 11.05
C LEU A 143 9.92 -8.28 10.10
N THR A 144 11.18 -8.67 10.27
CA THR A 144 12.27 -8.27 9.35
C THR A 144 13.28 -9.38 9.17
N ALA A 145 13.91 -9.40 7.99
CA ALA A 145 15.01 -10.28 7.68
C ALA A 145 15.99 -9.60 6.71
N GLN A 146 17.16 -10.20 6.56
CA GLN A 146 18.08 -9.88 5.48
C GLN A 146 18.76 -11.15 4.99
N GLY A 147 19.17 -11.19 3.73
CA GLY A 147 19.88 -12.34 3.16
C GLY A 147 20.05 -12.21 1.65
N ASN A 148 20.30 -13.34 0.99
CA ASN A 148 20.43 -13.37 -0.46
C ASN A 148 19.06 -13.35 -1.17
N GLU A 149 19.08 -13.19 -2.50
CA GLU A 149 17.87 -13.12 -3.32
C GLU A 149 16.96 -14.35 -3.15
N GLU A 150 17.53 -15.57 -3.11
CA GLU A 150 16.76 -16.81 -2.97
C GLU A 150 16.02 -16.88 -1.62
N TYR A 151 16.65 -16.41 -0.54
CA TYR A 151 16.03 -16.35 0.77
C TYR A 151 14.90 -15.33 0.80
N ILE A 152 15.11 -14.13 0.25
CA ILE A 152 14.07 -13.10 0.20
C ILE A 152 12.90 -13.52 -0.69
N ASP A 153 13.14 -14.17 -1.84
CA ASP A 153 12.08 -14.69 -2.70
C ASP A 153 11.21 -15.69 -1.92
N LYS A 154 11.84 -16.67 -1.24
CA LYS A 154 11.11 -17.63 -0.39
C LYS A 154 10.24 -16.95 0.67
N LEU A 155 10.74 -15.89 1.33
CA LEU A 155 9.96 -15.12 2.29
C LEU A 155 8.77 -14.42 1.62
N LEU A 156 8.97 -13.77 0.48
CA LEU A 156 7.89 -13.11 -0.27
C LEU A 156 6.80 -14.11 -0.69
N GLN A 157 7.18 -15.31 -1.14
CA GLN A 157 6.22 -16.36 -1.49
C GLN A 157 5.47 -16.88 -0.24
N ASN A 158 6.18 -17.16 0.85
CA ASN A 158 5.59 -17.71 2.07
C ASN A 158 4.62 -16.73 2.75
N PHE A 159 5.01 -15.46 2.85
CA PHE A 159 4.17 -14.43 3.47
C PHE A 159 3.11 -13.88 2.52
N SER A 160 3.29 -14.02 1.20
CA SER A 160 2.35 -13.58 0.16
C SER A 160 1.80 -12.17 0.43
N PRO A 161 2.66 -11.14 0.53
CA PRO A 161 2.23 -9.80 0.89
C PRO A 161 1.29 -9.22 -0.17
N SER A 162 0.25 -8.54 0.31
CA SER A 162 -0.74 -7.88 -0.55
C SER A 162 -0.19 -6.66 -1.27
N GLU A 163 0.89 -6.07 -0.74
CA GLU A 163 1.60 -4.93 -1.35
C GLU A 163 3.09 -4.99 -0.99
N VAL A 164 3.96 -4.67 -1.96
CA VAL A 164 5.42 -4.64 -1.76
C VAL A 164 5.97 -3.25 -2.09
N LEU A 165 6.61 -2.64 -1.11
CA LEU A 165 7.30 -1.36 -1.26
C LEU A 165 8.73 -1.59 -1.77
N VAL A 166 9.14 -0.80 -2.76
CA VAL A 166 10.47 -0.91 -3.38
C VAL A 166 11.03 0.49 -3.63
N PRO A 167 12.35 0.73 -3.50
CA PRO A 167 12.98 1.96 -3.96
C PRO A 167 12.75 2.20 -5.45
N LYS A 168 12.56 3.45 -5.87
CA LYS A 168 12.36 3.81 -7.29
C LYS A 168 13.51 3.35 -8.18
N ASN A 169 14.76 3.47 -7.73
CA ASN A 169 15.92 3.04 -8.52
C ASN A 169 16.00 1.51 -8.69
N ASP A 170 15.42 0.74 -7.76
CA ASP A 170 15.45 -0.72 -7.77
C ASP A 170 14.24 -1.34 -8.46
N LYS A 171 13.39 -0.52 -9.11
CA LYS A 171 12.19 -1.00 -9.82
C LYS A 171 12.47 -2.12 -10.81
N ASN A 172 13.52 -1.99 -11.62
CA ASN A 172 13.85 -2.99 -12.62
C ASN A 172 14.49 -4.23 -11.97
N SER A 173 15.40 -4.03 -11.02
CA SER A 173 16.03 -5.11 -10.24
C SER A 173 14.97 -5.98 -9.56
N PHE A 174 13.97 -5.37 -8.91
CA PHE A 174 12.87 -6.11 -8.29
C PHE A 174 12.10 -6.98 -9.30
N LYS A 175 11.77 -6.42 -10.47
CA LYS A 175 11.06 -7.15 -11.51
C LYS A 175 11.89 -8.30 -12.08
N GLU A 176 13.18 -8.09 -12.27
CA GLU A 176 14.09 -9.12 -12.78
C GLU A 176 14.29 -10.26 -11.77
N THR A 177 14.40 -9.95 -10.48
CA THR A 177 14.62 -10.93 -9.42
C THR A 177 13.35 -11.67 -9.00
N PHE A 178 12.23 -10.96 -8.80
CA PHE A 178 11.01 -11.52 -8.18
C PHE A 178 9.80 -11.59 -9.12
N GLY A 179 9.90 -11.04 -10.34
CA GLY A 179 8.82 -11.02 -11.33
C GLY A 179 7.83 -9.86 -11.16
N GLU A 180 6.69 -9.97 -11.84
CA GLU A 180 5.66 -8.91 -11.90
C GLU A 180 4.34 -9.30 -11.21
N ASP A 181 4.31 -10.44 -10.53
CA ASP A 181 3.08 -10.97 -9.91
C ASP A 181 2.69 -10.20 -8.63
N PHE A 182 3.63 -9.49 -8.00
CA PHE A 182 3.38 -8.69 -6.80
C PHE A 182 2.80 -7.31 -7.11
N HIS A 183 1.90 -6.84 -6.26
CA HIS A 183 1.46 -5.45 -6.28
C HIS A 183 2.55 -4.53 -5.69
N THR A 184 3.41 -4.01 -6.55
CA THR A 184 4.52 -3.15 -6.13
C THR A 184 4.15 -1.68 -6.07
N PHE A 185 4.61 -0.96 -5.05
CA PHE A 185 4.61 0.49 -5.00
C PHE A 185 6.02 1.06 -4.80
N PHE A 186 6.39 2.04 -5.63
CA PHE A 186 7.76 2.58 -5.66
C PHE A 186 7.88 3.87 -4.87
N LEU A 187 8.69 3.84 -3.82
CA LEU A 187 8.97 4.98 -2.94
C LEU A 187 10.27 5.69 -3.33
N GLU A 188 10.37 6.96 -2.96
CA GLU A 188 11.59 7.74 -3.16
C GLU A 188 12.78 7.12 -2.39
N ASP A 189 13.96 7.13 -2.99
CA ASP A 189 15.14 6.46 -2.44
C ASP A 189 15.63 7.04 -1.11
N TRP A 190 15.29 8.30 -0.79
CA TRP A 190 15.65 8.91 0.49
C TRP A 190 14.99 8.21 1.69
N VAL A 191 13.84 7.56 1.47
CA VAL A 191 13.12 6.78 2.49
C VAL A 191 13.94 5.56 2.91
N TYR A 192 14.78 5.04 2.01
CA TYR A 192 15.63 3.88 2.24
C TYR A 192 17.04 4.27 2.70
N LYS A 193 17.18 5.42 3.38
CA LYS A 193 18.44 5.81 4.01
C LYS A 193 18.53 5.22 5.41
N GLU A 194 19.71 4.69 5.73
CA GLU A 194 20.00 4.06 7.02
C GLU A 194 19.68 4.96 8.21
N ASP A 195 20.20 6.18 8.22
CA ASP A 195 19.98 7.14 9.31
C ASP A 195 18.48 7.41 9.53
N TYR A 196 17.74 7.61 8.43
CA TYR A 196 16.30 7.85 8.47
C TYR A 196 15.53 6.64 8.99
N ALA A 197 15.84 5.44 8.50
CA ALA A 197 15.17 4.21 8.91
C ALA A 197 15.43 3.90 10.39
N PHE A 198 16.67 4.05 10.85
CA PHE A 198 17.04 3.86 12.25
C PHE A 198 16.34 4.87 13.17
N GLU A 199 16.35 6.17 12.81
CA GLU A 199 15.66 7.22 13.57
C GLU A 199 14.15 6.96 13.61
N SER A 200 13.54 6.58 12.49
CA SER A 200 12.12 6.27 12.40
C SER A 200 11.71 5.12 13.33
N LEU A 201 12.47 4.01 13.31
CA LEU A 201 12.19 2.85 14.16
C LEU A 201 12.41 3.16 15.65
N THR A 202 13.53 3.80 15.99
CA THR A 202 13.84 4.15 17.39
C THR A 202 12.86 5.17 17.96
N ALA A 203 12.43 6.15 17.17
CA ALA A 203 11.38 7.09 17.56
C ALA A 203 10.03 6.38 17.78
N HIS A 204 9.63 5.49 16.87
CA HIS A 204 8.38 4.73 16.97
C HIS A 204 8.36 3.83 18.21
N PHE A 205 9.42 3.05 18.45
CA PHE A 205 9.52 2.16 19.60
C PHE A 205 9.94 2.85 20.90
N SER A 206 10.26 4.14 20.85
CA SER A 206 10.77 4.91 21.99
C SER A 206 12.01 4.28 22.64
N THR A 207 12.97 3.84 21.81
CA THR A 207 14.24 3.24 22.25
C THR A 207 15.44 4.03 21.74
N ASN A 208 16.62 3.83 22.35
CA ASN A 208 17.87 4.44 21.87
C ASN A 208 18.68 3.51 20.94
N SER A 209 18.24 2.26 20.79
CA SER A 209 18.86 1.24 19.92
C SER A 209 17.83 0.15 19.60
N LEU A 210 18.16 -0.70 18.64
CA LEU A 210 17.37 -1.86 18.22
C LEU A 210 17.93 -3.19 18.76
N LYS A 211 18.99 -3.15 19.59
CA LYS A 211 19.57 -4.32 20.27
C LYS A 211 18.54 -5.13 21.06
N GLY A 212 17.59 -4.44 21.72
CA GLY A 212 16.51 -5.09 22.48
C GLY A 212 15.57 -5.94 21.62
N PHE A 213 15.51 -5.68 20.32
CA PHE A 213 14.73 -6.44 19.33
C PHE A 213 15.57 -7.51 18.61
N GLY A 214 16.89 -7.54 18.83
CA GLY A 214 17.80 -8.48 18.18
C GLY A 214 18.04 -8.22 16.68
N ILE A 215 17.77 -7.00 16.21
CA ILE A 215 17.89 -6.63 14.78
C ILE A 215 18.98 -5.60 14.48
N GLU A 216 19.76 -5.15 15.47
CA GLU A 216 20.77 -4.07 15.31
C GLU A 216 21.76 -4.33 14.16
N GLU A 217 22.13 -5.59 13.95
CA GLU A 217 23.09 -6.01 12.91
C GLU A 217 22.41 -6.29 11.55
N LEU A 218 21.09 -6.10 11.45
CA LEU A 218 20.32 -6.31 10.23
C LEU A 218 20.19 -5.02 9.42
N GLN A 219 21.30 -4.44 8.99
CA GLN A 219 21.33 -3.12 8.35
C GLN A 219 20.32 -3.00 7.19
N GLU A 220 20.31 -3.96 6.24
CA GLU A 220 19.35 -3.92 5.14
C GLU A 220 17.90 -4.15 5.61
N GLY A 221 17.69 -5.02 6.62
CA GLY A 221 16.37 -5.26 7.21
C GLY A 221 15.80 -4.03 7.93
N ILE A 222 16.65 -3.28 8.65
CA ILE A 222 16.33 -2.01 9.29
C ILE A 222 15.87 -1.00 8.24
N ILE A 223 16.62 -0.88 7.14
CA ILE A 223 16.29 0.04 6.04
C ILE A 223 14.91 -0.28 5.44
N ALA A 224 14.63 -1.54 5.13
CA ALA A 224 13.31 -1.96 4.64
C ALA A 224 12.20 -1.69 5.66
N SER A 225 12.47 -1.90 6.95
CA SER A 225 11.50 -1.67 8.03
C SER A 225 11.18 -0.19 8.24
N GLY A 226 12.17 0.70 8.07
CA GLY A 226 11.93 2.14 8.10
C GLY A 226 11.00 2.61 6.98
N ALA A 227 11.12 2.03 5.78
CA ALA A 227 10.23 2.35 4.65
C ALA A 227 8.77 1.94 4.92
N VAL A 228 8.56 0.82 5.62
CA VAL A 228 7.21 0.41 6.07
C VAL A 228 6.60 1.48 6.99
N LEU A 229 7.34 1.94 8.01
CA LEU A 229 6.83 2.98 8.93
C LEU A 229 6.56 4.31 8.23
N TYR A 230 7.44 4.73 7.31
CA TYR A 230 7.19 5.90 6.49
C TYR A 230 5.88 5.76 5.71
N TYR A 231 5.65 4.60 5.08
CA TYR A 231 4.46 4.38 4.27
C TYR A 231 3.16 4.40 5.08
N LEU A 232 3.16 3.88 6.31
CA LEU A 232 2.02 4.00 7.23
C LEU A 232 1.67 5.47 7.50
N SER A 233 2.69 6.31 7.74
CA SER A 233 2.49 7.73 8.00
C SER A 233 1.88 8.46 6.78
N GLU A 234 2.37 8.16 5.57
CA GLU A 234 1.86 8.75 4.32
C GLU A 234 0.41 8.35 4.01
N THR A 235 0.03 7.11 4.36
CA THR A 235 -1.33 6.59 4.16
C THR A 235 -2.32 7.04 5.25
N GLN A 236 -1.94 8.01 6.09
CA GLN A 236 -2.76 8.59 7.17
C GLN A 236 -3.15 7.59 8.28
N HIS A 237 -2.39 6.50 8.43
CA HIS A 237 -2.56 5.56 9.53
C HIS A 237 -1.92 6.12 10.81
N ASN A 238 -2.68 6.95 11.53
CA ASN A 238 -2.19 7.66 12.71
C ASN A 238 -2.28 6.84 14.03
N LYS A 239 -2.91 5.65 13.99
CA LYS A 239 -3.07 4.77 15.15
C LYS A 239 -2.17 3.54 15.00
N VAL A 240 -0.86 3.74 15.09
CA VAL A 240 0.16 2.69 14.97
C VAL A 240 0.74 2.25 16.32
N GLN A 241 0.18 2.73 17.44
CA GLN A 241 0.69 2.49 18.79
C GLN A 241 0.64 1.01 19.21
N HIS A 242 -0.19 0.19 18.56
CA HIS A 242 -0.25 -1.26 18.79
C HIS A 242 0.90 -2.02 18.15
N ILE A 243 1.65 -1.41 17.22
CA ILE A 243 2.89 -1.95 16.66
C ILE A 243 4.00 -1.74 17.70
N THR A 244 4.09 -2.63 18.69
CA THR A 244 4.94 -2.42 19.88
C THR A 244 6.32 -3.07 19.79
N SER A 245 6.54 -3.97 18.83
CA SER A 245 7.81 -4.66 18.65
C SER A 245 8.07 -5.00 17.19
N ILE A 246 9.33 -5.14 16.83
CA ILE A 246 9.78 -5.74 15.57
C ILE A 246 10.61 -6.99 15.87
N GLN A 247 10.46 -8.04 15.07
CA GLN A 247 11.14 -9.32 15.31
C GLN A 247 11.92 -9.78 14.08
N ARG A 248 13.05 -10.43 14.32
CA ARG A 248 13.83 -11.08 13.26
C ARG A 248 13.14 -12.39 12.83
N ILE A 249 12.99 -12.58 11.52
CA ILE A 249 12.67 -13.91 10.95
C ILE A 249 13.95 -14.76 10.98
N ALA A 250 13.91 -15.86 11.73
CA ALA A 250 15.02 -16.79 11.81
C ALA A 250 15.05 -17.71 10.59
N GLU A 251 16.22 -17.89 9.97
CA GLU A 251 16.44 -18.78 8.82
C GLU A 251 16.08 -20.25 9.14
N ASP A 252 16.25 -20.67 10.39
CA ASP A 252 16.15 -22.07 10.81
C ASP A 252 14.78 -22.46 11.44
N ALA A 253 13.87 -21.51 11.61
CA ALA A 253 12.63 -21.71 12.38
C ALA A 253 11.42 -22.16 11.55
N TYR A 254 11.54 -22.20 10.21
CA TYR A 254 10.43 -22.50 9.30
C TYR A 254 10.74 -23.71 8.43
N VAL A 255 9.74 -24.60 8.26
CA VAL A 255 9.82 -25.66 7.25
C VAL A 255 9.60 -25.02 5.89
N TRP A 256 10.69 -24.94 5.12
CA TRP A 256 10.69 -24.36 3.79
C TRP A 256 10.01 -25.28 2.79
N MET A 257 8.95 -24.81 2.11
CA MET A 257 8.34 -25.50 0.98
C MET A 257 8.67 -24.73 -0.29
N ASP A 258 9.15 -25.43 -1.33
CA ASP A 258 9.47 -24.79 -2.60
C ASP A 258 8.20 -24.47 -3.43
N ARG A 259 8.36 -23.64 -4.46
CA ARG A 259 7.27 -23.21 -5.36
C ARG A 259 6.56 -24.37 -6.05
N PHE A 260 7.27 -25.46 -6.34
CA PHE A 260 6.69 -26.65 -6.94
C PHE A 260 5.81 -27.41 -5.94
N THR A 261 6.25 -27.46 -4.69
CA THR A 261 5.58 -28.13 -3.57
C THR A 261 4.32 -27.38 -3.18
N ILE A 262 4.38 -26.05 -3.02
CA ILE A 262 3.18 -25.23 -2.74
C ILE A 262 2.14 -25.39 -3.86
N ARG A 263 2.57 -25.29 -5.12
CA ARG A 263 1.66 -25.41 -6.27
C ARG A 263 1.02 -26.80 -6.40
N ASN A 264 1.75 -27.87 -6.09
CA ASN A 264 1.22 -29.24 -6.20
C ASN A 264 0.43 -29.69 -4.98
N LEU A 265 0.59 -29.02 -3.83
CA LEU A 265 -0.17 -29.32 -2.62
C LEU A 265 -1.50 -28.54 -2.55
N GLU A 266 -1.78 -27.64 -3.50
CA GLU A 266 -2.99 -26.78 -3.51
C GLU A 266 -3.23 -26.07 -2.16
N LEU A 267 -2.15 -25.65 -1.50
CA LEU A 267 -2.15 -24.85 -0.27
C LEU A 267 -2.37 -23.37 -0.59
#